data_AF-A0A7C3D1X3-F1
#
_entry.id   AF-A0A7C3D1X3-F1
#
_cell.length_a   1.000
_cell.length_b   1.000
_cell.length_c   1.000
_cell.angle_alpha   90.00
_cell.angle_beta   90.00
_cell.angle_gamma   90.00
#
_symmetry.space_group_name_H-M   'P 1'
#
loop_
_entity.id
_entity.type
_entity.pdbx_description
1 polymer ?
#
loop_
_entity_poly.entity_id
_entity_poly.type
_entity_poly.pdbx_seq_one_letter_code
_entity_poly.pdbx_strand_id
1 'polypeptide(L)'
;RQSTPTASEREVKTPWTEIDDVFYEARGASWALIHLLKAVEKDFEQTLRKKNALVSLRQIIRELEGTQETVWSPVILNGSGFGLFANHSLVMASYISRANAALIDLRQLLEQG
;
A
#
# COMPACT_ATOMS: atom_id res chain seq x y z
N ARG A 1 -3.86 18.01 37.89
CA ARG A 1 -3.38 19.03 36.95
C ARG A 1 -2.13 18.49 36.28
N GLN A 2 -2.18 18.22 34.98
CA GLN A 2 -1.04 17.70 34.20
C GLN A 2 -0.19 18.90 33.73
N SER A 3 1.11 18.85 33.99
CA SER A 3 2.04 20.00 33.88
C SER A 3 2.82 20.06 32.57
N THR A 4 2.48 19.22 31.60
CA THR A 4 3.12 19.21 30.27
C THR A 4 2.02 19.37 29.22
N PRO A 5 2.05 20.40 28.37
CA PRO A 5 1.17 20.44 27.21
C PRO A 5 1.56 19.27 26.31
N THR A 6 0.66 18.28 26.20
CA THR A 6 0.78 17.22 25.20
C THR A 6 0.89 17.89 23.84
N ALA A 7 1.95 17.62 23.08
CA ALA A 7 2.07 18.14 21.72
C ALA A 7 0.78 17.78 20.97
N SER A 8 0.10 18.79 20.42
CA SER A 8 -1.09 18.54 19.63
C SER A 8 -0.70 17.63 18.47
N GLU A 9 -1.33 16.45 18.39
CA GLU A 9 -1.22 15.54 17.27
C GLU A 9 -1.66 16.31 16.02
N ARG A 10 -0.67 16.82 15.27
CA ARG A 10 -0.93 17.62 14.08
C ARG A 10 -1.16 16.63 12.97
N GLU A 11 -2.44 16.39 12.62
CA GLU A 11 -2.78 15.66 11.41
C GLU A 11 -2.15 16.40 10.21
N VAL A 12 -1.05 15.87 9.69
CA VAL A 12 -0.44 16.37 8.45
C VAL A 12 -1.25 15.79 7.31
N LYS A 13 -2.22 16.57 6.82
CA LYS A 13 -2.98 16.23 5.61
C LYS A 13 -2.26 16.79 4.39
N THR A 14 -2.20 16.01 3.32
CA THR A 14 -1.75 16.48 2.00
C THR A 14 -2.55 17.73 1.62
N PRO A 15 -1.89 18.84 1.22
CA PRO A 15 -2.58 20.01 0.70
C PRO A 15 -3.55 19.62 -0.41
N TRP A 16 -4.71 20.28 -0.48
CA TRP A 16 -5.77 19.88 -1.43
C TRP A 16 -5.30 19.89 -2.89
N THR A 17 -4.42 20.84 -3.23
CA THR A 17 -3.81 20.98 -4.57
C THR A 17 -2.82 19.87 -4.93
N GLU A 18 -2.37 19.08 -3.96
CA GLU A 18 -1.36 18.03 -4.15
C GLU A 18 -1.96 16.62 -4.04
N ILE A 19 -3.26 16.50 -3.71
CA ILE A 19 -3.91 15.19 -3.50
C ILE A 19 -3.79 14.33 -4.77
N ASP A 20 -4.10 14.90 -5.93
CA ASP A 20 -4.04 14.17 -7.20
C ASP A 20 -2.60 13.74 -7.51
N ASP A 21 -1.63 14.66 -7.39
CA ASP A 21 -0.21 14.38 -7.67
C ASP A 21 0.32 13.25 -6.79
N VAL A 22 0.15 13.35 -5.48
CA VAL A 22 0.62 12.33 -4.52
C VAL A 22 -0.09 10.99 -4.75
N PHE A 23 -1.40 11.03 -5.02
CA PHE A 23 -2.18 9.82 -5.28
C PHE A 23 -1.68 9.09 -6.54
N TYR A 24 -1.48 9.80 -7.65
CA TYR A 24 -1.03 9.19 -8.89
C TYR A 24 0.45 8.81 -8.87
N GLU A 25 1.30 9.54 -8.15
CA GLU A 25 2.68 9.12 -7.87
C GLU A 25 2.69 7.79 -7.13
N ALA A 26 1.96 7.68 -6.02
CA ALA A 26 1.85 6.45 -5.25
C ALA A 26 1.25 5.29 -6.08
N ARG A 27 0.26 5.58 -6.92
CA ARG A 27 -0.33 4.61 -7.85
C ARG A 27 0.69 4.12 -8.88
N GLY A 28 1.47 5.03 -9.45
CA GLY A 28 2.51 4.71 -10.43
C GLY A 28 3.66 3.90 -9.82
N ALA A 29 4.12 4.27 -8.63
CA ALA A 29 5.10 3.49 -7.88
C ALA A 29 4.58 2.08 -7.57
N SER A 30 3.32 1.96 -7.14
CA SER A 30 2.69 0.65 -6.88
C SER A 30 2.59 -0.19 -8.15
N TRP A 31 2.27 0.41 -9.30
CA TRP A 31 2.27 -0.27 -10.59
C TRP A 31 3.65 -0.84 -10.94
N ALA A 32 4.72 -0.06 -10.75
CA ALA A 32 6.08 -0.53 -10.99
C ALA A 32 6.46 -1.70 -10.06
N LEU A 33 6.07 -1.61 -8.78
CA LEU A 33 6.31 -2.69 -7.80
C LEU A 33 5.59 -3.99 -8.17
N ILE A 34 4.35 -3.92 -8.67
CA ILE A 34 3.62 -5.11 -9.14
C ILE A 34 4.43 -5.86 -10.20
N HIS A 35 4.95 -5.15 -11.19
CA HIS A 35 5.76 -5.77 -12.25
C HIS A 35 7.06 -6.35 -11.73
N LEU A 36 7.74 -5.64 -10.82
CA LEU A 36 8.96 -6.13 -10.19
C LEU A 36 8.71 -7.43 -9.41
N LEU A 37 7.64 -7.49 -8.62
CA LEU A 37 7.30 -8.68 -7.84
C LEU A 37 6.87 -9.85 -8.73
N LYS A 38 6.16 -9.59 -9.84
CA LYS A 38 5.84 -10.61 -10.85
C LYS A 38 7.10 -11.16 -11.53
N ALA A 39 8.10 -10.31 -11.79
CA ALA A 39 9.40 -10.75 -12.29
C ALA A 39 10.11 -11.63 -11.25
N VAL A 40 10.14 -11.21 -9.98
CA VAL A 40 10.70 -12.00 -8.87
C VAL A 40 10.00 -13.35 -8.72
N GLU A 41 8.68 -13.40 -8.84
CA GLU A 41 7.91 -14.65 -8.80
C GLU A 41 8.42 -15.64 -9.85
N LYS A 42 8.65 -15.16 -11.08
CA LYS A 42 9.12 -15.98 -12.19
C LYS A 42 10.58 -16.39 -12.04
N ASP A 43 11.46 -15.44 -11.76
CA ASP A 43 12.90 -15.68 -11.70
C ASP A 43 13.29 -16.58 -10.51
N PHE A 44 12.54 -16.51 -9.41
CA PHE A 44 12.82 -17.25 -8.18
C PHE A 44 11.76 -18.33 -7.87
N GLU A 45 10.94 -18.74 -8.83
CA GLU A 45 9.80 -19.65 -8.61
C GLU A 45 10.20 -20.90 -7.81
N GLN A 46 11.29 -21.57 -8.22
CA GLN A 46 11.76 -22.78 -7.55
C GLN A 46 12.17 -22.53 -6.09
N THR A 47 12.87 -21.43 -5.83
CA THR A 47 13.31 -21.07 -4.47
C THR A 47 12.12 -20.70 -3.60
N LEU A 48 11.17 -19.92 -4.15
CA LEU A 48 9.94 -19.53 -3.46
C LEU A 48 9.07 -20.75 -3.12
N ARG A 49 9.00 -21.75 -4.02
CA ARG A 49 8.32 -23.02 -3.74
C ARG A 49 9.01 -23.83 -2.65
N LYS A 50 10.35 -23.98 -2.72
CA LYS A 50 11.13 -24.70 -1.70
C LYS A 50 10.97 -24.10 -0.31
N LYS A 51 10.83 -22.77 -0.22
CA LYS A 51 10.63 -22.03 1.04
C LYS A 51 9.16 -21.81 1.43
N ASN A 52 8.19 -22.37 0.70
CA ASN A 52 6.75 -22.11 0.91
C ASN A 52 6.34 -20.61 0.87
N ALA A 53 7.11 -19.79 0.16
CA ALA A 53 6.93 -18.34 0.03
C ALA A 53 6.05 -17.90 -1.15
N LEU A 54 5.82 -18.79 -2.13
CA LEU A 54 5.12 -18.45 -3.38
C LEU A 54 3.71 -17.89 -3.15
N VAL A 55 2.96 -18.48 -2.21
CA VAL A 55 1.60 -18.02 -1.88
C VAL A 55 1.63 -16.63 -1.26
N SER A 56 2.56 -16.37 -0.33
CA SER A 56 2.73 -15.07 0.32
C SER A 56 3.11 -13.98 -0.69
N LEU A 57 4.03 -14.26 -1.63
CA LEU A 57 4.40 -13.31 -2.68
C LEU A 57 3.20 -12.92 -3.55
N ARG A 58 2.39 -13.90 -3.96
CA ARG A 58 1.17 -13.66 -4.75
C ARG A 58 0.14 -12.84 -3.98
N GLN A 59 0.02 -13.03 -2.67
CA GLN A 59 -0.85 -12.21 -1.84
C GLN A 59 -0.40 -10.74 -1.84
N ILE A 60 0.90 -10.46 -1.73
CA ILE A 60 1.44 -9.10 -1.82
C ILE A 60 1.11 -8.47 -3.17
N ILE A 61 1.34 -9.21 -4.27
CA ILE A 61 1.01 -8.75 -5.63
C ILE A 61 -0.48 -8.38 -5.72
N ARG A 62 -1.37 -9.24 -5.22
CA ARG A 62 -2.82 -9.01 -5.25
C ARG A 62 -3.25 -7.78 -4.45
N GLU A 63 -2.68 -7.55 -3.27
CA GLU A 63 -2.96 -6.35 -2.48
C GLU A 63 -2.50 -5.08 -3.21
N LEU A 64 -1.32 -5.11 -3.85
CA LEU A 64 -0.87 -3.99 -4.66
C LEU A 64 -1.74 -3.79 -5.90
N GLU A 65 -2.23 -4.85 -6.54
CA GLU A 65 -3.16 -4.75 -7.67
C GLU A 65 -4.45 -4.01 -7.31
N GLY A 66 -4.89 -4.07 -6.04
CA GLY A 66 -6.00 -3.26 -5.53
C GLY A 66 -5.77 -1.74 -5.64
N THR A 67 -4.52 -1.28 -5.63
CA THR A 67 -4.18 0.15 -5.88
C THR A 67 -4.49 0.58 -7.32
N GLN A 68 -4.68 -0.37 -8.23
CA GLN A 68 -4.92 -0.13 -9.65
C GLN A 68 -6.41 -0.22 -10.02
N GLU A 69 -7.30 -0.38 -9.05
CA GLU A 69 -8.75 -0.37 -9.29
C GLU A 69 -9.21 0.94 -9.98
N THR A 70 -10.32 0.84 -10.71
CA THR A 70 -10.85 1.97 -11.47
C THR A 70 -11.35 3.06 -10.53
N VAL A 71 -10.85 4.28 -10.73
CA VAL A 71 -11.38 5.47 -10.06
C VAL A 71 -12.44 6.07 -10.96
N TRP A 72 -13.70 6.00 -10.53
CA TRP A 72 -14.85 6.52 -11.29
C TRP A 72 -15.07 8.02 -11.10
N SER A 73 -14.48 8.58 -10.05
CA SER A 73 -14.52 10.02 -9.79
C SER A 73 -13.62 10.77 -10.79
N PRO A 74 -14.05 11.94 -11.31
CA PRO A 74 -13.21 12.76 -12.17
C PRO A 74 -12.02 13.42 -11.43
N VAL A 75 -12.06 13.45 -10.09
CA VAL A 75 -11.01 14.03 -9.22
C VAL A 75 -10.74 13.12 -8.02
N ILE A 76 -9.53 13.18 -7.43
CA ILE A 76 -9.23 12.39 -6.24
C ILE A 76 -9.82 13.07 -5.00
N LEU A 77 -10.70 12.36 -4.32
CA LEU A 77 -11.30 12.78 -3.05
C LEU A 77 -10.52 12.22 -1.86
N ASN A 78 -10.25 13.09 -0.89
CA ASN A 78 -9.64 12.76 0.39
C ASN A 78 -10.61 13.13 1.52
N GLY A 79 -11.79 12.48 1.52
CA GLY A 79 -12.84 12.66 2.54
C GLY A 79 -12.46 12.06 3.90
N SER A 80 -13.43 11.81 4.77
CA SER A 80 -13.22 11.04 6.01
C SER A 80 -13.57 9.57 5.80
N GLY A 81 -13.03 8.67 6.64
CA GLY A 81 -13.31 7.23 6.53
C GLY A 81 -14.78 6.83 6.74
N PHE A 82 -15.57 7.67 7.41
CA PHE A 82 -17.01 7.45 7.66
C PHE A 82 -17.90 8.55 7.05
N GLY A 83 -17.36 9.34 6.11
CA GLY A 83 -18.06 10.46 5.48
C GLY A 83 -18.91 10.06 4.28
N LEU A 84 -19.69 11.02 3.75
CA LEU A 84 -20.48 10.84 2.53
C LEU A 84 -19.62 10.73 1.26
N PHE A 85 -18.41 11.31 1.29
CA PHE A 85 -17.47 11.31 0.17
C PHE A 85 -16.42 10.22 0.34
N ALA A 86 -15.96 9.66 -0.78
CA ALA A 86 -14.87 8.70 -0.79
C ALA A 86 -13.58 9.30 -0.21
N ASN A 87 -12.78 8.45 0.42
CA ASN A 87 -11.40 8.74 0.72
C ASN A 87 -10.51 7.77 -0.07
N HIS A 88 -10.19 8.13 -1.32
CA HIS A 88 -9.37 7.29 -2.18
C HIS A 88 -7.96 7.11 -1.62
N SER A 89 -7.40 8.15 -1.00
CA SER A 89 -6.06 8.10 -0.40
C SER A 89 -6.00 7.08 0.73
N LEU A 90 -7.00 7.04 1.60
CA LEU A 90 -7.11 6.06 2.69
C LEU A 90 -7.29 4.64 2.15
N VAL A 91 -8.14 4.46 1.14
CA VAL A 91 -8.34 3.15 0.50
C VAL A 91 -7.04 2.65 -0.11
N MET A 92 -6.35 3.49 -0.89
CA MET A 92 -5.05 3.15 -1.49
C MET A 92 -3.99 2.87 -0.42
N ALA A 93 -3.91 3.70 0.62
CA ALA A 93 -3.00 3.47 1.75
C ALA A 93 -3.28 2.14 2.45
N SER A 94 -4.55 1.71 2.53
CA SER A 94 -4.90 0.42 3.11
C SER A 94 -4.35 -0.76 2.30
N TYR A 95 -4.41 -0.70 0.96
CA TYR A 95 -3.81 -1.70 0.07
C TYR A 95 -2.28 -1.76 0.24
N ILE A 96 -1.63 -0.59 0.21
CA ILE A 96 -0.17 -0.49 0.39
C ILE A 96 0.25 -1.01 1.76
N SER A 97 -0.49 -0.67 2.83
CA SER A 97 -0.19 -1.13 4.19
C SER A 97 -0.27 -2.64 4.33
N ARG A 98 -1.31 -3.28 3.77
CA ARG A 98 -1.43 -4.75 3.77
C ARG A 98 -0.32 -5.42 2.96
N ALA A 99 0.01 -4.87 1.80
CA ALA A 99 1.13 -5.35 0.99
C ALA A 99 2.47 -5.24 1.75
N ASN A 100 2.71 -4.11 2.43
CA ASN A 100 3.93 -3.88 3.20
C ASN A 100 4.07 -4.85 4.38
N ALA A 101 2.99 -5.08 5.14
CA ALA A 101 2.98 -6.06 6.23
C ALA A 101 3.31 -7.46 5.72
N ALA A 102 2.63 -7.91 4.65
CA ALA A 102 2.89 -9.22 4.05
C ALA A 102 4.31 -9.34 3.46
N LEU A 103 4.90 -8.23 2.98
CA LEU A 103 6.29 -8.21 2.51
C LEU A 103 7.30 -8.37 3.65
N ILE A 104 7.05 -7.76 4.80
CA ILE A 104 7.87 -7.94 6.00
C ILE A 104 7.84 -9.40 6.45
N ASP A 105 6.66 -10.01 6.48
CA ASP A 105 6.49 -11.42 6.85
C ASP A 105 7.18 -12.35 5.84
N LEU A 106 7.05 -12.07 4.54
CA LEU A 106 7.75 -12.80 3.48
C LEU A 106 9.28 -12.73 3.67
N ARG A 107 9.83 -11.55 3.97
CA ARG A 107 11.27 -11.38 4.21
C ARG A 107 11.72 -12.23 5.40
N GLN A 108 11.00 -12.20 6.52
CA GLN A 108 11.32 -13.00 7.70
C GLN A 108 11.30 -14.51 7.40
N LEU A 109 10.31 -14.98 6.66
CA LEU A 109 10.21 -16.38 6.23
C LEU A 109 11.38 -16.78 5.33
N LEU A 110 11.81 -15.91 4.42
CA LEU A 110 12.94 -16.18 3.52
C LEU A 110 14.30 -16.19 4.24
N GLU A 111 14.46 -15.40 5.31
CA GLU A 111 15.67 -15.33 6.13
C GLU A 111 15.83 -16.51 7.11
N GLN A 112 14.72 -17.08 7.59
CA GLN A 112 14.74 -18.14 8.59
C GLN A 112 14.74 -19.57 8.01
N GLY A 113 14.20 -19.75 6.80
CA GLY A 113 14.27 -21.03 6.05
C GLY A 113 15.40 -21.05 5.05
#